data_AF-A0A3D0MQR7-F1
#
_entry.id   AF-A0A3D0MQR7-F1
#
_cell.length_a   1.000
_cell.length_b   1.000
_cell.length_c   1.000
_cell.angle_alpha   90.00
_cell.angle_beta   90.00
_cell.angle_gamma   90.00
#
_symmetry.space_group_name_H-M   'P 1'
#
loop_
_entity.id
_entity.type
_entity.pdbx_description
1 polymer ?
#
loop_
_entity_poly.entity_id
_entity_poly.type
_entity_poly.pdbx_seq_one_letter_code
_entity_poly.pdbx_strand_id
1 'polypeptide(L)'
;QLMPATGQEEARLLEMGNADLWDPATNILLGASHLARLQKRFRRLEWAVAAYNAGSGSVGKWIKEGEDRPFDEWMEDIPYNETRNYVRKVMGNLFIYRVLY
;
A
#
# COMPACT_ATOMS: atom_id res chain seq x y z
N GLN A 1 -3.08 -2.40 -8.34
CA GLN A 1 -2.11 -2.40 -9.45
C GLN A 1 -0.97 -1.47 -9.10
N LEU A 2 0.24 -1.82 -9.50
CA LEU A 2 1.44 -1.04 -9.24
C LEU A 2 1.59 0.01 -10.34
N MET A 3 1.78 1.28 -9.99
CA MET A 3 2.02 2.33 -10.99
C MET A 3 3.34 2.06 -11.72
N PRO A 4 3.44 2.25 -13.05
CA PRO A 4 4.65 1.91 -13.81
C PRO A 4 5.92 2.55 -13.25
N ALA A 5 5.85 3.81 -12.81
CA ALA A 5 6.98 4.50 -12.19
C ALA A 5 7.44 3.83 -10.89
N THR A 6 6.51 3.42 -10.04
CA THR A 6 6.81 2.70 -8.79
C THR A 6 7.35 1.30 -9.08
N GLY A 7 6.86 0.63 -10.12
CA GLY A 7 7.39 -0.68 -10.53
C GLY A 7 8.82 -0.61 -11.01
N GLN A 8 9.14 0.42 -11.80
CA GLN A 8 10.51 0.68 -12.25
C GLN A 8 11.44 1.09 -11.09
N GLU A 9 10.97 1.90 -10.14
CA GLU A 9 11.72 2.22 -8.92
C GLU A 9 12.05 0.95 -8.13
N GLU A 10 11.04 0.11 -7.87
CA GLU A 10 11.21 -1.10 -7.08
C GLU A 10 12.09 -2.14 -7.81
N ALA A 11 11.97 -2.26 -9.14
CA ALA A 11 12.85 -3.11 -9.95
C ALA A 11 14.31 -2.69 -9.86
N ARG A 12 14.61 -1.38 -9.81
CA ARG A 12 15.97 -0.89 -9.57
C ARG A 12 16.48 -1.22 -8.18
N LEU A 13 15.63 -1.10 -7.16
CA LEU A 13 15.99 -1.43 -5.77
C LEU A 13 16.31 -2.92 -5.61
N LEU A 14 15.67 -3.78 -6.39
CA LEU A 14 15.93 -5.23 -6.41
C LEU A 14 16.95 -5.65 -7.46
N GLU A 15 17.60 -4.71 -8.14
CA GLU A 15 18.60 -4.98 -9.19
C GLU A 15 18.07 -5.86 -10.34
N MET A 16 16.76 -5.80 -10.62
CA MET A 16 16.06 -6.65 -11.59
C MET A 16 16.14 -6.13 -13.04
N GLY A 17 16.97 -5.13 -13.32
CA GLY A 17 17.14 -4.57 -14.67
C GLY A 17 15.82 -4.15 -15.34
N ASN A 18 15.63 -4.52 -16.60
CA ASN A 18 14.41 -4.26 -17.37
C ASN A 18 13.29 -5.24 -16.98
N ALA A 19 12.78 -5.12 -15.76
CA ALA A 19 11.66 -5.93 -15.28
C ALA A 19 10.40 -5.71 -16.13
N ASP A 20 9.80 -6.80 -16.62
CA ASP A 20 8.53 -6.74 -17.34
C ASP A 20 7.38 -6.64 -16.33
N LEU A 21 6.76 -5.46 -16.24
CA LEU A 21 5.65 -5.22 -15.32
C LEU A 21 4.36 -5.96 -15.71
N TRP A 22 4.28 -6.47 -16.94
CA TRP A 22 3.13 -7.22 -17.45
C TRP A 22 3.24 -8.72 -17.18
N ASP A 23 4.43 -9.22 -16.90
CA ASP A 23 4.62 -10.57 -16.40
C ASP A 23 4.03 -10.68 -14.98
N PRO A 24 3.03 -11.56 -14.73
CA PRO A 24 2.37 -11.64 -13.44
C PRO A 24 3.32 -11.97 -12.28
N ALA A 25 4.31 -12.84 -12.50
CA ALA A 25 5.25 -13.23 -11.45
C ALA A 25 6.12 -12.03 -11.03
N THR A 26 6.64 -11.29 -12.01
CA THR A 26 7.40 -10.06 -11.81
C THR A 26 6.54 -8.99 -11.11
N ASN A 27 5.29 -8.79 -11.55
CA ASN A 27 4.39 -7.81 -10.95
C ASN A 27 4.10 -8.12 -9.47
N ILE A 28 3.85 -9.39 -9.15
CA ILE A 28 3.62 -9.85 -7.77
C ILE A 28 4.87 -9.63 -6.92
N LEU A 29 6.05 -9.99 -7.43
CA LEU A 29 7.31 -9.82 -6.69
C LEU A 29 7.58 -8.34 -6.36
N LEU A 30 7.47 -7.47 -7.36
CA LEU A 30 7.66 -6.02 -7.17
C LEU A 30 6.60 -5.44 -6.23
N GLY A 31 5.34 -5.87 -6.34
CA GLY A 31 4.26 -5.47 -5.43
C GLY A 31 4.49 -5.89 -4.00
N ALA A 32 4.91 -7.14 -3.79
CA ALA A 32 5.22 -7.66 -2.47
C ALA A 32 6.42 -6.93 -1.85
N SER A 33 7.48 -6.69 -2.62
CA SER A 33 8.64 -5.91 -2.16
C SER A 33 8.23 -4.49 -1.76
N HIS A 34 7.47 -3.81 -2.62
CA HIS A 34 7.02 -2.46 -2.36
C HIS A 34 6.16 -2.38 -1.09
N LEU A 35 5.20 -3.31 -0.93
CA LEU A 35 4.37 -3.39 0.27
C LEU A 35 5.21 -3.68 1.52
N ALA A 36 6.18 -4.59 1.44
CA ALA A 36 7.07 -4.90 2.56
C ALA A 36 7.89 -3.67 2.99
N ARG A 37 8.36 -2.86 2.03
CA ARG A 37 9.07 -1.61 2.31
C ARG A 37 8.17 -0.58 2.99
N LEU A 38 6.93 -0.44 2.53
CA LEU A 38 5.93 0.44 3.18
C LEU A 38 5.60 -0.06 4.59
N GLN A 39 5.43 -1.35 4.79
CA GLN A 39 5.17 -1.93 6.10
C GLN A 39 6.33 -1.73 7.08
N LYS A 40 7.57 -1.72 6.61
CA LYS A 40 8.73 -1.34 7.46
C LYS A 40 8.74 0.14 7.81
N ARG A 41 8.20 0.99 6.93
CA ARG A 41 8.14 2.45 7.13
C ARG A 41 7.03 2.89 8.07
N PHE A 42 5.87 2.22 8.03
CA PHE A 42 4.69 2.62 8.78
C PHE A 42 4.39 1.62 9.91
N ARG A 43 4.03 2.14 11.09
CA ARG A 43 3.72 1.33 12.29
C ARG A 43 2.44 0.50 12.18
N ARG A 44 1.56 0.83 11.23
CA ARG A 44 0.22 0.26 11.06
C ARG A 44 0.04 -0.21 9.62
N LEU A 45 -0.58 -1.37 9.43
CA LEU A 45 -0.75 -2.00 8.12
C LEU A 45 -1.66 -1.18 7.21
N GLU A 46 -2.75 -0.65 7.76
CA GLU A 46 -3.67 0.25 7.06
C GLU A 46 -2.98 1.49 6.47
N TRP A 47 -1.93 1.99 7.13
CA TRP A 47 -1.15 3.12 6.64
C TRP A 47 -0.24 2.73 5.49
N ALA A 48 0.39 1.56 5.57
CA ALA A 48 1.16 1.00 4.46
C ALA A 48 0.25 0.74 3.24
N VAL A 49 -0.94 0.18 3.45
CA VAL A 49 -1.95 -0.06 2.41
C VAL A 49 -2.42 1.25 1.79
N ALA A 50 -2.71 2.28 2.59
CA ALA A 50 -3.06 3.60 2.08
C ALA A 50 -1.90 4.19 1.25
N ALA A 51 -0.66 4.04 1.73
CA ALA A 51 0.53 4.60 1.07
C ALA A 51 0.85 3.89 -0.24
N TYR A 52 0.47 2.62 -0.37
CA TYR A 52 0.55 1.86 -1.60
C TYR A 52 -0.32 2.48 -2.70
N ASN A 53 -1.48 3.04 -2.35
CA ASN A 53 -2.41 3.65 -3.31
C ASN A 53 -2.19 5.17 -3.49
N ALA A 54 -2.01 5.93 -2.40
CA ALA A 54 -1.95 7.40 -2.42
C ALA A 54 -0.53 7.99 -2.33
N GLY A 55 0.48 7.13 -2.18
CA GLY A 55 1.87 7.52 -1.95
C GLY A 55 2.15 7.89 -0.49
N SER A 56 3.39 7.62 -0.05
CA SER A 56 3.83 7.87 1.33
C SER A 56 3.77 9.34 1.75
N GLY A 57 3.92 10.29 0.80
CA GLY A 57 3.89 11.72 1.09
C GLY A 57 2.51 12.21 1.52
N SER A 58 1.45 11.75 0.85
CA SER A 58 0.06 12.08 1.19
C SER A 58 -0.31 11.47 2.54
N VAL A 59 -0.05 10.16 2.70
CA VAL A 59 -0.37 9.41 3.93
C VAL A 59 0.38 9.94 5.14
N GLY A 60 1.64 10.36 4.97
CA GLY A 60 2.39 10.99 6.06
C GLY A 60 1.76 12.27 6.60
N LYS A 61 0.98 13.02 5.79
CA LYS A 61 0.22 14.19 6.26
C LYS A 61 -1.01 13.75 7.06
N TRP A 62 -1.78 12.80 6.54
CA TRP A 62 -2.99 12.30 7.21
C TRP A 62 -2.69 11.59 8.52
N ILE A 63 -1.53 10.91 8.62
CA ILE A 63 -1.07 10.34 9.89
C ILE A 63 -0.83 11.45 10.90
N LYS A 64 -0.12 12.52 10.54
CA LYS A 64 0.16 13.63 11.50
C LYS A 64 -1.12 14.29 12.03
N GLU A 65 -2.20 14.31 11.25
CA GLU A 65 -3.49 14.91 11.61
C GLU A 65 -4.38 13.99 12.48
N GLY A 66 -4.06 12.69 12.54
CA GLY A 66 -4.91 11.68 13.19
C GLY A 66 -4.15 10.46 13.72
N GLU A 67 -2.92 10.65 14.17
CA GLU A 67 -1.97 9.58 14.50
C GLU A 67 -2.54 8.59 15.52
N ASP A 68 -3.20 9.13 16.55
CA ASP A 68 -3.75 8.39 17.69
C ASP A 68 -5.21 7.96 17.48
N ARG A 69 -5.82 8.28 16.32
CA ARG A 69 -7.19 7.87 16.05
C ARG A 69 -7.29 6.35 15.84
N PRO A 70 -8.40 5.74 16.29
CA PRO A 70 -8.79 4.39 15.87
C PRO A 70 -8.78 4.25 14.34
N PHE A 71 -8.64 3.00 13.86
CA PHE A 71 -8.54 2.71 12.42
C PHE A 71 -9.75 3.20 11.62
N ASP A 72 -10.94 2.91 12.09
CA ASP A 72 -12.21 3.28 11.46
C ASP A 72 -12.37 4.81 11.34
N GLU A 73 -12.10 5.54 12.42
CA GLU A 73 -12.12 7.01 12.39
C GLU A 73 -11.07 7.56 11.42
N TRP A 74 -9.80 7.14 11.55
CA TRP A 74 -8.71 7.59 10.67
C TRP A 74 -9.00 7.30 9.20
N MET A 75 -9.58 6.15 8.89
CA MET A 75 -9.93 5.76 7.54
C MET A 75 -10.99 6.70 6.95
N GLU A 76 -12.02 7.07 7.70
CA GLU A 76 -13.07 7.98 7.20
C GLU A 76 -12.53 9.38 6.90
N ASP A 77 -11.49 9.83 7.61
CA ASP A 77 -10.84 11.12 7.38
C ASP A 77 -9.95 11.19 6.13
N ILE A 78 -9.61 10.05 5.51
CA ILE A 78 -8.78 10.02 4.30
C ILE A 78 -9.43 10.88 3.20
N PRO A 79 -8.82 12.01 2.78
CA PRO A 79 -9.48 12.95 1.86
C PRO A 79 -9.77 12.36 0.47
N TYR A 80 -8.96 11.38 0.05
CA TYR A 80 -9.11 10.75 -1.25
C TYR A 80 -10.13 9.62 -1.17
N ASN A 81 -11.31 9.84 -1.75
CA ASN A 81 -12.39 8.85 -1.79
C ASN A 81 -11.93 7.50 -2.36
N GLU A 82 -11.08 7.51 -3.39
CA GLU A 82 -10.49 6.30 -3.97
C GLU A 82 -9.67 5.54 -2.93
N THR A 83 -8.75 6.22 -2.25
CA THR A 83 -7.86 5.62 -1.25
C THR A 83 -8.64 5.11 -0.04
N ARG A 84 -9.64 5.86 0.43
CA ARG A 84 -10.54 5.40 1.50
C ARG A 84 -11.21 4.08 1.13
N ASN A 85 -11.81 4.02 -0.07
CA ASN A 85 -12.47 2.81 -0.55
C ASN A 85 -11.48 1.65 -0.79
N TYR A 86 -10.27 1.96 -1.26
CA TYR A 86 -9.20 0.99 -1.45
C TYR A 86 -8.78 0.34 -0.13
N VAL A 87 -8.49 1.14 0.90
CA VAL A 87 -8.10 0.66 2.23
C VAL A 87 -9.21 -0.21 2.81
N ARG A 88 -10.47 0.24 2.75
CA ARG A 88 -11.64 -0.54 3.22
C ARG A 88 -11.72 -1.91 2.56
N LYS A 89 -11.59 -1.97 1.23
CA LYS A 89 -11.64 -3.23 0.46
C LYS A 89 -10.47 -4.16 0.79
N VAL A 90 -9.24 -3.64 0.84
CA VAL A 90 -8.04 -4.46 1.08
C VAL A 90 -8.05 -5.03 2.50
N MET A 91 -8.35 -4.21 3.50
CA MET A 91 -8.41 -4.66 4.90
C MET A 91 -9.55 -5.65 5.12
N GLY A 92 -10.72 -5.42 4.51
CA GLY A 92 -11.83 -6.38 4.52
C GLY A 92 -11.46 -7.71 3.89
N ASN A 93 -10.84 -7.70 2.70
CA ASN A 93 -10.38 -8.92 2.03
C ASN A 93 -9.32 -9.64 2.85
N LEU A 94 -8.37 -8.94 3.47
CA LEU A 94 -7.36 -9.55 4.33
C LEU A 94 -7.99 -10.32 5.49
N PHE A 95 -9.03 -9.76 6.12
CA PHE A 95 -9.75 -10.47 7.17
C PHE A 95 -10.37 -11.77 6.65
N ILE A 96 -11.05 -11.72 5.50
CA ILE A 96 -11.63 -12.92 4.87
C ILE A 96 -10.55 -13.95 4.53
N TYR A 97 -9.42 -13.53 3.94
CA TYR A 97 -8.32 -14.45 3.61
C TYR A 97 -7.74 -15.12 4.85
N ARG A 98 -7.58 -14.42 5.98
CA ARG A 98 -7.11 -15.00 7.26
C ARG A 98 -8.09 -15.98 7.90
N VAL A 99 -9.37 -15.91 7.53
CA VAL A 99 -10.38 -16.88 7.99
C VAL A 99 -10.35 -18.14 7.13
N LEU A 100 -10.02 -18.01 5.84
CA LEU A 100 -10.00 -19.11 4.89
C LEU A 100 -8.69 -19.91 4.88
N TYR A 101 -7.57 -19.30 5.26
CA TYR A 101 -6.21 -19.86 5.22
C TYR A 101 -5.48 -19.58 6.53
#